data_AF-A0A521PJH5-F1
#
_entry.id   AF-A0A521PJH5-F1
#
_cell.length_a   1.000
_cell.length_b   1.000
_cell.length_c   1.000
_cell.angle_alpha   90.00
_cell.angle_beta   90.00
_cell.angle_gamma   90.00
#
_symmetry.space_group_name_H-M   'P 1'
#
loop_
_entity.id
_entity.type
_entity.pdbx_description
1 polymer ?
#
loop_
_entity_poly.entity_id
_entity_poly.type
_entity_poly.pdbx_seq_one_letter_code
_entity_poly.pdbx_strand_id
1 'polypeptide(L)'
;MREPRPPKKSESLEIRIPYEAKTAFMERCRQDGRSASEALRTFIDQQIEAPRPRGRRWRLAIGAAIAAALGAVALPSLARPADPAHDLLRRVAFAHLDANRDGVVSLDEYVRGRP
;
A
#
# COMPACT_ATOMS: atom_id res chain seq x y z
N MET A 1 -12.35 3.32 -47.18
CA MET A 1 -10.95 2.90 -47.01
C MET A 1 -10.97 1.53 -46.35
N ARG A 2 -10.30 0.51 -46.90
CA ARG A 2 -10.29 -0.84 -46.30
C ARG A 2 -9.28 -0.84 -45.15
N GLU A 3 -9.72 -1.32 -43.99
CA GLU A 3 -8.86 -1.51 -42.82
C GLU A 3 -7.72 -2.50 -43.18
N PRO A 4 -6.45 -2.21 -42.82
CA PRO A 4 -5.34 -3.07 -43.16
C PRO A 4 -5.52 -4.43 -42.49
N ARG A 5 -5.59 -5.49 -43.31
CA ARG A 5 -5.70 -6.86 -42.83
C ARG A 5 -4.46 -7.20 -42.00
N PRO A 6 -4.60 -7.91 -40.85
CA PRO A 6 -3.45 -8.30 -40.06
C PRO A 6 -2.41 -9.04 -40.93
N PRO A 7 -1.11 -8.74 -40.72
CA PRO A 7 -0.04 -9.32 -41.52
C PRO A 7 -0.10 -10.85 -41.47
N LYS A 8 0.22 -11.49 -42.60
CA LYS A 8 0.26 -12.96 -42.70
C LYS A 8 1.37 -13.51 -41.81
N LYS A 9 1.15 -14.70 -41.25
CA LYS A 9 2.14 -15.46 -40.48
C LYS A 9 3.18 -16.07 -41.44
N SER A 10 4.21 -15.31 -41.84
CA SER A 10 5.17 -15.73 -42.88
C SER A 10 6.43 -16.41 -42.35
N GLU A 11 6.88 -16.07 -41.13
CA GLU A 11 8.14 -16.57 -40.57
C GLU A 11 7.94 -17.71 -39.56
N SER A 12 8.90 -18.64 -39.52
CA SER A 12 8.98 -19.71 -38.52
C SER A 12 10.01 -19.37 -37.44
N LEU A 13 9.72 -19.76 -36.20
CA LEU A 13 10.61 -19.58 -35.05
C LEU A 13 10.97 -20.95 -34.46
N GLU A 14 12.23 -21.36 -34.62
CA GLU A 14 12.77 -22.60 -34.05
C GLU A 14 13.64 -22.29 -32.82
N ILE A 15 13.36 -22.95 -31.70
CA ILE A 15 14.03 -22.68 -30.41
C ILE A 15 14.47 -24.00 -29.78
N ARG A 16 15.72 -24.05 -29.32
CA ARG A 16 16.25 -25.16 -28.53
C ARG A 16 16.08 -24.85 -27.04
N ILE A 17 15.40 -25.72 -26.32
CA ILE A 17 15.17 -25.61 -24.88
C ILE A 17 15.41 -26.96 -24.19
N PRO A 18 15.68 -26.99 -22.87
CA PRO A 18 15.76 -28.23 -22.12
C PRO A 18 14.51 -29.11 -22.30
N TYR A 19 14.71 -30.42 -22.28
CA TYR A 19 13.63 -31.39 -22.46
C TYR A 19 12.49 -31.18 -21.44
N GLU A 20 12.84 -30.97 -20.17
CA GLU A 20 11.87 -30.76 -19.10
C GLU A 20 11.01 -29.52 -19.33
N ALA A 21 11.62 -28.42 -19.78
CA ALA A 21 10.89 -27.19 -20.10
C ALA A 21 9.92 -27.38 -21.26
N LYS A 22 10.34 -28.12 -22.31
CA LYS A 22 9.45 -28.48 -23.42
C LYS A 22 8.26 -29.30 -22.92
N THR A 23 8.52 -30.34 -22.14
CA THR A 23 7.48 -31.25 -21.65
C THR A 23 6.47 -30.52 -20.75
N ALA A 24 6.96 -29.72 -19.80
CA ALA A 24 6.12 -28.92 -18.92
C ALA A 24 5.27 -27.90 -19.70
N PHE A 25 5.86 -27.22 -20.68
CA PHE A 25 5.14 -26.27 -21.53
C PHE A 25 4.05 -26.95 -22.36
N MET A 26 4.35 -28.12 -22.95
CA MET A 26 3.39 -28.88 -23.76
C MET A 26 2.24 -29.44 -22.92
N GLU A 27 2.51 -29.92 -21.69
CA GLU A 27 1.46 -30.33 -20.74
C GLU A 27 0.56 -29.14 -20.40
N ARG A 28 1.13 -27.98 -20.09
CA ARG A 28 0.35 -26.78 -19.81
C ARG A 28 -0.54 -26.36 -20.98
N CYS A 29 0.00 -26.39 -22.20
CA CYS A 29 -0.78 -26.09 -23.41
C CYS A 29 -1.97 -27.05 -23.57
N ARG A 30 -1.78 -28.35 -23.27
CA ARG A 30 -2.87 -29.35 -23.31
C ARG A 30 -3.95 -29.06 -22.26
N GLN A 31 -3.56 -28.76 -21.03
CA GLN A 31 -4.50 -28.41 -19.95
C GLN A 31 -5.31 -27.15 -20.29
N ASP A 32 -4.67 -26.17 -20.91
CA ASP A 32 -5.32 -24.92 -21.32
C ASP A 32 -6.12 -25.06 -22.62
N GLY A 33 -6.07 -26.22 -23.30
CA GLY A 33 -6.76 -26.47 -24.58
C GLY A 33 -6.21 -25.66 -25.75
N ARG A 34 -4.93 -25.25 -25.70
CA ARG A 34 -4.29 -24.34 -26.66
C ARG A 34 -3.12 -25.00 -27.38
N SER A 35 -2.83 -24.52 -28.59
CA SER A 35 -1.61 -24.96 -29.30
C SER A 35 -0.37 -24.25 -28.77
N ALA A 36 0.78 -24.94 -28.79
CA ALA A 36 2.07 -24.36 -28.39
C ALA A 36 2.39 -23.07 -29.16
N SER A 37 2.13 -23.03 -30.47
CA SER A 37 2.38 -21.86 -31.30
C SER A 37 1.44 -20.69 -30.96
N GLU A 38 0.23 -20.96 -30.48
CA GLU A 38 -0.68 -19.91 -30.03
C GLU A 38 -0.23 -19.35 -28.67
N ALA A 39 0.09 -20.22 -27.72
CA ALA A 39 0.61 -19.81 -26.41
C ALA A 39 1.88 -18.97 -26.53
N LEU A 40 2.82 -19.38 -27.40
CA LEU A 40 4.06 -18.65 -27.62
C LEU A 40 3.82 -17.27 -28.28
N ARG A 41 2.92 -17.17 -29.25
CA ARG A 41 2.56 -15.88 -29.87
C ARG A 41 1.95 -14.94 -28.85
N THR A 42 0.99 -15.41 -28.06
CA THR A 42 0.39 -14.59 -27.00
C THR A 42 1.43 -14.11 -25.99
N PHE A 43 2.38 -14.98 -25.61
CA PHE A 43 3.47 -14.59 -24.73
C PHE A 43 4.34 -13.48 -25.35
N ILE A 44 4.68 -13.60 -26.64
CA ILE A 44 5.46 -12.59 -27.37
C ILE A 44 4.69 -11.27 -27.44
N ASP A 45 3.42 -11.30 -27.83
CA ASP A 45 2.56 -10.11 -27.90
C ASP A 45 2.50 -9.42 -26.53
N GLN A 46 2.34 -10.19 -25.45
CA GLN A 46 2.35 -9.66 -24.09
C GLN A 46 3.71 -9.05 -23.72
N GLN A 47 4.83 -9.61 -24.15
CA GLN A 47 6.16 -9.02 -23.88
C GLN A 47 6.40 -7.73 -24.67
N ILE A 48 5.82 -7.60 -25.85
CA ILE A 48 5.90 -6.39 -26.68
C ILE A 48 4.99 -5.30 -26.12
N GLU A 49 3.76 -5.66 -25.77
CA GLU A 49 2.71 -4.73 -25.33
C GLU A 49 2.78 -4.39 -23.84
N ALA A 50 3.39 -5.25 -23.01
CA ALA A 50 3.43 -5.01 -21.57
C ALA A 50 4.10 -3.66 -21.29
N PRO A 51 3.37 -2.66 -20.74
CA PRO A 51 4.02 -1.48 -20.22
C PRO A 51 4.95 -1.96 -19.12
N ARG A 52 6.26 -1.73 -19.28
CA ARG A 52 7.25 -1.99 -18.21
C ARG A 52 6.63 -1.47 -16.91
N PRO A 53 6.53 -2.30 -15.85
CA PRO A 53 5.84 -1.89 -14.64
C PRO A 53 6.42 -0.53 -14.23
N ARG A 54 5.55 0.48 -14.11
CA ARG A 54 5.94 1.84 -13.73
C ARG A 54 6.62 1.76 -12.36
N GLY A 55 7.93 1.59 -12.42
CA GLY A 55 8.74 1.07 -11.32
C GLY A 55 8.70 2.04 -10.16
N ARG A 56 8.48 1.51 -8.95
CA ARG A 56 8.60 2.16 -7.64
C ARG A 56 7.74 3.43 -7.40
N ARG A 57 7.69 4.37 -8.33
CA ARG A 57 6.96 5.64 -8.29
C ARG A 57 5.44 5.48 -8.12
N TRP A 58 4.81 4.50 -8.77
CA TRP A 58 3.38 4.24 -8.58
C TRP A 58 3.08 3.67 -7.17
N ARG A 59 3.95 2.80 -6.66
CA ARG A 59 3.86 2.29 -5.29
C ARG A 59 4.07 3.39 -4.25
N LEU A 60 4.98 4.33 -4.52
CA LEU A 60 5.18 5.52 -3.69
C LEU A 60 3.98 6.48 -3.74
N ALA A 61 3.36 6.66 -4.91
CA ALA A 61 2.16 7.50 -5.05
C ALA A 61 0.97 6.93 -4.27
N ILE A 62 0.75 5.61 -4.32
CA ILE A 62 -0.27 4.94 -3.49
C ILE A 62 0.05 5.09 -2.00
N GLY A 63 1.30 4.86 -1.60
CA GLY A 63 1.72 5.03 -0.20
C GLY A 63 1.51 6.46 0.31
N ALA A 64 1.84 7.46 -0.50
CA ALA A 64 1.64 8.87 -0.17
C ALA A 64 0.14 9.22 -0.04
N ALA A 65 -0.72 8.70 -0.91
CA ALA A 65 -2.16 8.92 -0.83
C ALA A 65 -2.78 8.31 0.44
N ILE A 66 -2.35 7.11 0.84
CA ILE A 66 -2.78 6.46 2.09
C ILE A 66 -2.32 7.27 3.31
N ALA A 67 -1.06 7.73 3.32
CA ALA A 67 -0.53 8.55 4.42
C ALA A 67 -1.28 9.89 4.57
N ALA A 68 -1.61 10.55 3.45
CA ALA A 68 -2.37 11.80 3.44
C ALA A 68 -3.80 11.60 3.98
N ALA A 69 -4.48 10.52 3.59
CA ALA A 69 -5.83 10.21 4.06
C ALA A 69 -5.87 9.94 5.58
N LEU A 70 -4.90 9.19 6.11
CA LEU A 70 -4.78 8.94 7.55
C LEU A 70 -4.43 10.21 8.34
N GLY A 71 -3.58 11.09 7.80
CA GLY A 71 -3.23 12.37 8.42
C GLY A 71 -4.43 13.30 8.60
N ALA A 72 -5.37 13.31 7.65
CA ALA A 72 -6.55 14.18 7.69
C ALA A 72 -7.55 13.85 8.82
N VAL A 73 -7.59 12.59 9.28
CA VAL A 73 -8.54 12.13 10.30
C VAL A 73 -8.05 12.40 11.74
N ALA A 74 -6.73 12.50 11.96
CA ALA A 74 -6.15 12.68 13.30
C ALA A 74 -6.01 14.15 13.75
N LEU A 75 -6.01 15.11 12.82
CA LEU A 75 -5.81 16.54 13.10
C LEU A 75 -6.83 17.20 14.05
N PRO A 76 -8.14 16.91 14.01
CA PRO A 76 -9.12 17.59 14.87
C PRO A 76 -8.95 17.26 16.37
N SER A 77 -8.36 16.11 16.68
CA SER A 77 -8.11 15.66 18.06
C SER A 77 -7.06 16.50 18.79
N LEU A 78 -6.14 17.11 18.05
CA LEU A 78 -5.10 18.01 18.57
C LEU A 78 -5.55 19.47 18.56
N ALA A 79 -6.48 19.84 17.67
CA ALA A 79 -7.03 21.18 17.56
C ALA A 79 -8.21 21.42 18.53
N ARG A 80 -8.26 20.74 19.69
CA ARG A 80 -9.26 21.05 20.70
C ARG A 80 -8.88 22.38 21.35
N PRO A 81 -9.67 23.47 21.18
CA PRO A 81 -9.42 24.69 21.92
C PRO A 81 -9.52 24.37 23.42
N ALA A 82 -8.54 24.83 24.19
CA ALA A 82 -8.59 24.74 25.65
C ALA A 82 -9.79 25.56 26.13
N ASP A 83 -10.80 24.87 26.67
CA ASP A 83 -11.92 25.52 27.34
C ASP A 83 -11.40 26.19 28.61
N PRO A 84 -11.48 27.53 28.75
CA PRO A 84 -10.92 28.25 29.89
C PRO A 84 -11.54 27.81 31.22
N ALA A 85 -12.79 27.34 31.24
CA ALA A 85 -13.40 26.80 32.45
C ALA A 85 -12.75 25.48 32.88
N HIS A 86 -12.45 24.61 31.92
CA HIS A 86 -11.71 23.37 32.17
C HIS A 86 -10.26 23.62 32.59
N ASP A 87 -9.59 24.64 32.04
CA ASP A 87 -8.22 24.99 32.45
C ASP A 87 -8.16 25.45 33.91
N LEU A 88 -9.11 26.30 34.32
CA LEU A 88 -9.23 26.73 35.72
C LEU A 88 -9.49 25.55 36.66
N LEU A 89 -10.43 24.66 36.31
CA LEU A 89 -10.72 23.46 37.10
C LEU A 89 -9.51 22.54 37.22
N ARG A 90 -8.73 22.36 36.15
CA ARG A 90 -7.49 21.56 36.17
C ARG A 90 -6.43 22.18 37.07
N ARG A 91 -6.28 23.51 37.04
CA ARG A 91 -5.33 24.21 37.92
C ARG A 91 -5.73 24.09 39.39
N VAL A 92 -7.02 24.20 39.71
CA VAL A 92 -7.52 24.01 41.07
C VAL A 92 -7.33 22.57 41.53
N ALA A 93 -7.64 21.58 40.68
CA ALA A 93 -7.41 20.17 40.99
C ALA A 93 -5.92 19.86 41.20
N PHE A 94 -5.05 20.45 40.38
CA PHE A 94 -3.61 20.31 40.53
C PHE A 94 -3.13 20.94 41.85
N ALA A 95 -3.58 22.16 42.17
CA ALA A 95 -3.24 22.83 43.43
C ALA A 95 -3.76 22.09 44.67
N HIS A 96 -4.80 21.27 44.53
CA HIS A 96 -5.27 20.38 45.60
C HIS A 96 -4.37 19.16 45.80
N LEU A 97 -3.73 18.66 44.73
CA LEU A 97 -2.84 17.51 44.78
C LEU A 97 -1.41 17.91 45.15
N ASP A 98 -0.90 19.01 44.61
CA ASP A 98 0.41 19.58 44.89
C ASP A 98 0.42 20.32 46.25
N ALA A 99 0.42 19.53 47.33
CA ALA A 99 0.36 20.03 48.69
C ALA A 99 1.62 20.80 49.09
N ASN A 100 2.78 20.42 48.54
CA ASN A 100 4.06 21.07 48.84
C ASN A 100 4.32 22.32 47.97
N ARG A 101 3.52 22.52 46.90
CA ARG A 101 3.58 23.63 45.94
C ARG A 101 4.90 23.73 45.18
N ASP A 102 5.53 22.60 44.90
CA ASP A 102 6.76 22.52 44.09
C ASP A 102 6.46 22.50 42.57
N GLY A 103 5.17 22.46 42.20
CA GLY A 103 4.72 22.44 40.81
C GLY A 103 4.72 21.05 40.19
N VAL A 104 4.92 20.00 40.97
CA VAL A 104 4.93 18.59 40.54
C VAL A 104 4.11 17.76 41.52
N VAL A 105 3.14 16.99 41.00
CA VAL A 105 2.43 16.03 41.85
C VAL A 105 3.27 14.75 41.97
N SER A 106 3.82 14.52 43.17
CA SER A 106 4.52 13.28 43.48
C SER A 106 3.55 12.09 43.61
N LEU A 107 4.06 10.86 43.51
CA LEU A 107 3.23 9.66 43.64
C LEU A 107 2.52 9.59 45.00
N ASP A 108 3.21 9.98 46.07
CA ASP A 108 2.66 9.99 47.42
C ASP A 108 1.52 11.00 47.58
N GLU A 109 1.66 12.18 46.97
CA GLU A 109 0.60 13.20 46.91
C GLU A 109 -0.61 12.74 46.09
N TYR A 110 -0.36 12.07 44.96
CA TYR A 110 -1.41 11.50 44.13
C TYR A 110 -2.23 10.44 44.87
N VAL A 111 -1.56 9.52 45.59
CA VAL A 111 -2.21 8.48 46.38
C VAL A 111 -3.00 9.09 47.55
N ARG A 112 -2.45 10.12 48.19
CA ARG A 112 -3.11 10.81 49.32
C ARG A 112 -4.33 11.64 48.91
N GLY A 113 -4.33 12.20 47.70
CA GLY A 113 -5.40 13.06 47.18
C GLY A 113 -6.58 12.32 46.53
N ARG A 114 -6.56 10.99 46.50
CA ARG A 114 -7.68 10.17 46.01
C ARG A 114 -8.67 9.91 47.15
N PRO A 115 -9.99 10.07 46.95
CA PRO A 115 -10.98 9.68 47.97
C PRO A 115 -10.97 8.17 48.23
#